data_AF-F8A2G5-F1
#
_entry.id   AF-F8A2G5-F1
#
_cell.length_a   1.000
_cell.length_b   1.000
_cell.length_c   1.000
_cell.angle_alpha   90.00
_cell.angle_beta   90.00
_cell.angle_gamma   90.00
#
_symmetry.space_group_name_H-M   'P 1'
#
loop_
_entity.id
_entity.type
_entity.pdbx_description
1 polymer ?
#
loop_
_entity_poly.entity_id
_entity_poly.type
_entity_poly.pdbx_seq_one_letter_code
_entity_poly.pdbx_strand_id
1 'polypeptide(L)'
;MALWTDLIDPATLTGYVREALSAVEQRRGNLARFLPNRIVPDIQVRFVAGQAGLVAEAEFRAFDAEPTVGKKPGGKRTILELPAIGQVIPVSEYDQLRTRGASDEVILDQILSTSTQVVQAIADRMERLRGIVLRTGVATIPELATADSFGRSASHTVTAAALWSSATSVSRLADLQAWSDTYEATNGVPPGVILVSRRVLRVMAQGDEFKTSLVGGGSRPATIEDVNAIVAGAGLPPIEVYTRRTAAGLVLPDNELLLLPEPVDPDDWQGTQLGASFWGQTLSSTADDWAIEDAEQPGIVAGVYRNEKPPMIAEVNGDAVGMPVLANADLSLKATVLA
;
A
#
# COMPACT_ATOMS: atom_id res chain seq x y z
N MET A 1 0.01 26.32 22.34
CA MET A 1 1.33 26.58 21.73
C MET A 1 1.08 27.37 20.47
N ALA A 2 1.94 28.35 20.19
CA ALA A 2 1.83 29.14 18.98
C ALA A 2 2.48 28.40 17.82
N LEU A 3 1.91 28.56 16.62
CA LEU A 3 2.55 28.16 15.38
C LEU A 3 3.83 28.98 15.21
N TRP A 4 4.94 28.33 14.90
CA TRP A 4 6.23 28.99 14.74
C TRP A 4 6.54 29.20 13.26
N THR A 5 6.13 30.36 12.75
CA THR A 5 6.21 30.71 11.33
C THR A 5 7.45 31.53 10.95
N ASP A 6 8.23 32.00 11.93
CA ASP A 6 9.40 32.87 11.69
C ASP A 6 10.50 32.17 10.86
N LEU A 7 10.62 30.85 10.96
CA LEU A 7 11.63 30.07 10.25
C LEU A 7 11.11 29.45 8.95
N ILE A 8 9.88 28.92 8.98
CA ILE A 8 9.23 28.29 7.85
C ILE A 8 7.72 28.36 8.06
N ASP A 9 6.97 28.78 7.03
CA ASP A 9 5.52 28.77 7.07
C ASP A 9 4.96 27.35 6.81
N PRO A 10 3.75 27.02 7.29
CA PRO A 10 3.19 25.68 7.16
C PRO A 10 2.91 25.26 5.72
N ALA A 11 2.62 26.20 4.81
CA ALA A 11 2.38 25.87 3.40
C ALA A 11 3.69 25.39 2.75
N THR A 12 4.78 26.13 2.94
CA THR A 12 6.13 25.73 2.47
C THR A 12 6.56 24.41 3.10
N LEU A 13 6.37 24.24 4.42
CA LEU A 13 6.70 22.98 5.09
C LEU A 13 5.85 21.83 4.57
N THR A 14 4.56 22.08 4.30
CA THR A 14 3.63 21.10 3.72
C THR A 14 4.07 20.65 2.33
N GLY A 15 4.53 21.57 1.48
CA GLY A 15 5.14 21.24 0.19
C GLY A 15 6.36 20.32 0.36
N TYR A 16 7.28 20.68 1.27
CA TYR A 16 8.47 19.88 1.57
C TYR A 16 8.13 18.47 2.06
N VAL A 17 7.16 18.32 2.97
CA VAL A 17 6.78 16.99 3.48
C VAL A 17 6.09 16.12 2.45
N ARG A 18 5.33 16.71 1.50
CA ARG A 18 4.71 15.98 0.40
C ARG A 18 5.73 15.48 -0.60
N GLU A 19 6.74 16.27 -0.91
CA GLU A 19 7.88 15.83 -1.71
C GLU A 19 8.61 14.68 -1.00
N ALA A 20 8.86 14.80 0.31
CA ALA A 20 9.48 13.75 1.11
C ALA A 20 8.64 12.45 1.11
N LEU A 21 7.31 12.54 1.17
CA LEU A 21 6.40 11.40 1.06
C LEU A 21 6.52 10.74 -0.31
N SER A 22 6.43 11.52 -1.39
CA SER A 22 6.58 11.02 -2.77
C SER A 22 7.93 10.33 -2.96
N ALA A 23 9.01 10.92 -2.46
CA ALA A 23 10.35 10.34 -2.50
C ALA A 23 10.48 9.05 -1.66
N VAL A 24 9.71 8.90 -0.57
CA VAL A 24 9.65 7.63 0.19
C VAL A 24 8.92 6.56 -0.61
N GLU A 25 7.83 6.93 -1.27
CA GLU A 25 7.03 5.98 -2.04
C GLU A 25 7.72 5.59 -3.35
N GLN A 26 8.38 6.50 -4.06
CA GLN A 26 9.12 6.18 -5.30
C GLN A 26 10.33 5.24 -5.08
N ARG A 27 10.79 5.05 -3.84
CA ARG A 27 11.84 4.04 -3.55
C ARG A 27 11.32 2.65 -3.87
N ARG A 28 12.17 1.82 -4.49
CA ARG A 28 11.85 0.43 -4.82
C ARG A 28 11.37 -0.33 -3.58
N GLY A 29 10.14 -0.82 -3.62
CA GLY A 29 9.51 -1.62 -2.57
C GLY A 29 8.38 -0.92 -1.81
N ASN A 30 7.39 -0.38 -2.53
CA ASN A 30 6.16 0.15 -1.94
C ASN A 30 4.94 -0.71 -2.35
N LEU A 31 3.85 -0.61 -1.58
CA LEU A 31 2.54 -1.17 -1.93
C LEU A 31 1.62 -0.11 -2.56
N ALA A 32 2.04 1.16 -2.58
CA ALA A 32 1.29 2.24 -3.22
C ALA A 32 1.07 1.99 -4.72
N ARG A 33 1.99 1.33 -5.42
CA ARG A 33 1.78 0.90 -6.82
C ARG A 33 0.62 -0.07 -7.05
N PHE A 34 0.11 -0.72 -6.01
CA PHE A 34 -1.11 -1.55 -6.08
C PHE A 34 -2.33 -0.83 -5.51
N LEU A 35 -2.11 0.07 -4.56
CA LEU A 35 -3.13 0.93 -3.94
C LEU A 35 -2.70 2.40 -4.04
N PRO A 36 -2.78 3.02 -5.24
CA PRO A 36 -2.22 4.34 -5.50
C PRO A 36 -2.91 5.41 -4.68
N ASN A 37 -2.22 6.51 -4.45
CA ASN A 37 -2.74 7.63 -3.69
C ASN A 37 -3.86 8.34 -4.43
N ARG A 38 -4.90 8.67 -3.70
CA ARG A 38 -6.00 9.49 -4.18
C ARG A 38 -6.35 10.54 -3.14
N ILE A 39 -6.17 11.79 -3.50
CA ILE A 39 -6.51 12.94 -2.67
C ILE A 39 -8.02 13.21 -2.78
N VAL A 40 -8.68 13.43 -1.64
CA VAL A 40 -10.11 13.74 -1.57
C VAL A 40 -10.36 14.90 -0.60
N PRO A 41 -11.16 15.93 -0.99
CA PRO A 41 -11.50 17.05 -0.11
C PRO A 41 -12.65 16.69 0.84
N ASP A 42 -12.55 15.54 1.50
CA ASP A 42 -13.54 15.03 2.45
C ASP A 42 -12.85 14.06 3.44
N ILE A 43 -13.48 13.82 4.58
CA ILE A 43 -13.13 12.77 5.53
C ILE A 43 -13.90 11.47 5.25
N GLN A 44 -14.93 11.52 4.40
CA GLN A 44 -15.69 10.34 3.98
C GLN A 44 -15.41 9.98 2.51
N VAL A 45 -15.17 8.70 2.27
CA VAL A 45 -15.02 8.16 0.92
C VAL A 45 -16.23 7.34 0.55
N ARG A 46 -16.78 7.66 -0.63
CA ARG A 46 -17.87 6.90 -1.23
C ARG A 46 -17.33 6.13 -2.41
N PHE A 47 -17.43 4.81 -2.34
CA PHE A 47 -17.05 3.93 -3.44
C PHE A 47 -18.13 2.90 -3.71
N VAL A 48 -18.11 2.37 -4.92
CA VAL A 48 -18.98 1.25 -5.32
C VAL A 48 -18.16 0.00 -5.10
N ALA A 49 -18.45 -0.71 -4.01
CA ALA A 49 -17.87 -2.02 -3.74
C ALA A 49 -18.59 -3.05 -4.62
N GLY A 50 -17.86 -3.73 -5.49
CA GLY A 50 -18.48 -4.72 -6.35
C GLY A 50 -17.58 -5.13 -7.50
N GLN A 51 -17.21 -6.41 -7.45
CA GLN A 51 -16.62 -7.30 -8.44
C GLN A 51 -16.16 -6.66 -9.77
N ALA A 52 -14.91 -6.94 -10.14
CA ALA A 52 -14.51 -7.08 -11.55
C ALA A 52 -15.24 -8.31 -12.11
N GLY A 53 -16.55 -8.17 -12.28
CA GLY A 53 -17.32 -9.07 -13.11
C GLY A 53 -17.09 -8.65 -14.55
N LEU A 54 -16.90 -9.65 -15.41
CA LEU A 54 -16.99 -9.50 -16.86
C LEU A 54 -18.18 -8.59 -17.20
N VAL A 55 -17.92 -7.54 -17.98
CA VAL A 55 -18.99 -6.67 -18.46
C VAL A 55 -19.92 -7.52 -19.30
N ALA A 56 -21.23 -7.46 -19.02
CA ALA A 56 -22.22 -8.23 -19.76
C ALA A 56 -22.09 -7.94 -21.26
N GLU A 57 -22.00 -9.01 -22.06
CA GLU A 57 -21.89 -8.91 -23.51
C GLU A 57 -23.13 -8.23 -24.09
N ALA A 58 -22.92 -7.39 -25.11
CA ALA A 58 -24.02 -6.81 -25.87
C ALA A 58 -24.63 -7.88 -26.79
N GLU A 59 -25.96 -7.94 -26.83
CA GLU A 59 -26.66 -8.84 -27.74
C GLU A 59 -26.69 -8.29 -29.17
N PHE A 60 -26.40 -9.14 -30.15
CA PHE A 60 -26.61 -8.79 -31.56
C PHE A 60 -28.11 -8.60 -31.83
N ARG A 61 -28.47 -7.44 -32.37
CA ARG A 61 -29.84 -7.13 -32.76
C ARG A 61 -29.98 -7.08 -34.28
N ALA A 62 -31.18 -7.38 -34.76
CA ALA A 62 -31.53 -7.08 -36.14
C ALA A 62 -31.46 -5.55 -36.39
N PHE A 63 -31.17 -5.17 -37.63
CA PHE A 63 -31.35 -3.78 -38.06
C PHE A 63 -32.80 -3.36 -37.76
N ASP A 64 -32.97 -2.12 -37.27
CA ASP A 64 -34.25 -1.54 -36.82
C ASP A 64 -34.90 -2.08 -35.52
N ALA A 65 -34.34 -3.11 -34.86
CA ALA A 65 -34.79 -3.51 -33.52
C ALA A 65 -34.22 -2.58 -32.42
N GLU A 66 -34.96 -2.34 -31.33
CA GLU A 66 -34.42 -1.61 -30.17
C GLU A 66 -33.28 -2.41 -29.49
N PRO A 67 -32.18 -1.76 -29.07
CA PRO A 67 -31.14 -2.43 -28.30
C PRO A 67 -31.66 -2.96 -26.96
N THR A 68 -31.26 -4.18 -26.59
CA THR A 68 -31.53 -4.72 -25.25
C THR A 68 -30.91 -3.81 -24.19
N VAL A 69 -31.68 -3.47 -23.14
CA VAL A 69 -31.19 -2.64 -22.03
C VAL A 69 -30.17 -3.44 -21.22
N GLY A 70 -28.90 -3.07 -21.36
CA GLY A 70 -27.82 -3.64 -20.56
C GLY A 70 -27.99 -3.33 -19.07
N LYS A 71 -27.53 -4.24 -18.22
CA LYS A 71 -27.45 -4.01 -16.77
C LYS A 71 -26.11 -3.36 -16.45
N LYS A 72 -26.12 -2.26 -15.68
CA LYS A 72 -24.89 -1.78 -15.05
C LYS A 72 -24.40 -2.84 -14.06
N PRO A 73 -23.08 -3.03 -13.90
CA PRO A 73 -22.54 -3.88 -12.85
C PRO A 73 -23.20 -3.52 -11.52
N GLY A 74 -23.82 -4.51 -10.87
CA GLY A 74 -24.38 -4.31 -9.54
C GLY A 74 -23.24 -4.03 -8.57
N GLY A 75 -23.36 -2.99 -7.74
CA GLY A 75 -22.35 -2.66 -6.76
C GLY A 75 -22.98 -2.02 -5.53
N LYS A 76 -22.49 -2.40 -4.36
CA LYS A 76 -22.92 -1.82 -3.09
C LYS A 76 -22.21 -0.49 -2.91
N ARG A 77 -22.97 0.60 -2.83
CA ARG A 77 -22.41 1.89 -2.41
C ARG A 77 -22.02 1.78 -0.93
N THR A 78 -20.73 1.90 -0.66
CA THR A 78 -20.18 1.90 0.70
C THR A 78 -19.67 3.30 0.99
N ILE A 79 -20.02 3.81 2.17
CA ILE A 79 -19.46 5.04 2.74
C ILE A 79 -18.51 4.58 3.84
N LEU A 80 -17.32 5.12 3.83
CA LEU A 80 -16.29 4.80 4.81
C LEU A 80 -15.69 6.10 5.33
N GLU A 81 -15.47 6.16 6.64
CA GLU A 81 -14.84 7.31 7.30
C GLU A 81 -13.34 7.07 7.39
N LEU A 82 -12.56 8.06 6.96
CA LEU A 82 -11.11 8.00 6.97
C LEU A 82 -10.59 8.31 8.39
N PRO A 83 -9.73 7.45 8.95
CA PRO A 83 -9.13 7.67 10.25
C PRO A 83 -8.05 8.75 10.17
N ALA A 84 -7.87 9.49 11.27
CA ALA A 84 -6.75 10.41 11.43
C ALA A 84 -5.46 9.66 11.78
N ILE A 85 -4.35 10.12 11.22
CA ILE A 85 -3.00 9.63 11.44
C ILE A 85 -2.11 10.85 11.67
N GLY A 86 -1.56 10.97 12.87
CA GLY A 86 -0.68 12.08 13.22
C GLY A 86 0.51 11.62 14.04
N GLN A 87 1.58 12.41 13.98
CA GLN A 87 2.74 12.23 14.84
C GLN A 87 3.37 13.57 15.19
N VAL A 88 3.78 13.67 16.45
CA VAL A 88 4.49 14.82 17.00
C VAL A 88 5.89 14.36 17.40
N ILE A 89 6.92 15.07 16.95
CA ILE A 89 8.30 14.87 17.39
C ILE A 89 8.85 16.19 17.97
N PRO A 90 9.26 16.20 19.25
CA PRO A 90 9.89 17.36 19.84
C PRO A 90 11.32 17.54 19.32
N VAL A 91 11.71 18.77 19.04
CA VAL A 91 13.09 19.19 18.81
C VAL A 91 13.71 19.50 20.17
N SER A 92 14.67 18.67 20.60
CA SER A 92 15.15 18.68 21.99
C SER A 92 15.76 20.03 22.41
N GLU A 93 15.51 20.44 23.66
CA GLU A 93 16.10 21.66 24.23
C GLU A 93 17.64 21.59 24.22
N TYR A 94 18.23 20.42 24.46
CA TYR A 94 19.67 20.22 24.41
C TYR A 94 20.24 20.51 23.01
N ASP A 95 19.57 20.03 21.95
CA ASP A 95 19.99 20.30 20.58
C ASP A 95 19.81 21.77 20.22
N GLN A 96 18.72 22.40 20.65
CA GLN A 96 18.52 23.85 20.50
C GLN A 96 19.60 24.67 21.24
N LEU A 97 19.96 24.25 22.46
CA LEU A 97 20.95 24.92 23.31
C LEU A 97 22.39 24.72 22.80
N ARG A 98 22.70 23.60 22.15
CA ARG A 98 23.99 23.35 21.48
C ARG A 98 24.12 24.15 20.17
N THR A 99 22.98 24.53 19.61
CA THR A 99 22.82 25.31 18.37
C THR A 99 22.69 26.82 18.65
N ARG A 100 22.84 27.27 19.91
CA ARG A 100 22.75 28.69 20.32
C ARG A 100 23.71 29.68 19.63
N GLY A 101 24.70 29.18 18.90
CA GLY A 101 25.61 29.99 18.07
C GLY A 101 25.53 29.66 16.58
N ALA A 102 24.55 28.87 16.15
CA ALA A 102 24.33 28.52 14.76
C ALA A 102 23.38 29.52 14.09
N SER A 103 23.48 29.65 12.77
CA SER A 103 22.55 30.43 11.97
C SER A 103 21.13 29.84 12.01
N ASP A 104 20.12 30.65 11.71
CA ASP A 104 18.72 30.22 11.54
C ASP A 104 18.59 29.04 10.56
N GLU A 105 19.50 28.94 9.59
CA GLU A 105 19.65 27.84 8.64
C GLU A 105 19.87 26.47 9.31
N VAL A 106 20.66 26.39 10.39
CA VAL A 106 20.92 25.12 11.09
C VAL A 106 19.68 24.65 11.87
N ILE A 107 18.91 25.60 12.40
CA ILE A 107 17.65 25.29 13.09
C ILE A 107 16.60 24.82 12.07
N LEU A 108 16.54 25.50 10.91
CA LEU A 108 15.68 25.11 9.81
C LEU A 108 16.01 23.69 9.32
N ASP A 109 17.28 23.36 9.10
CA ASP A 109 17.71 22.02 8.71
C ASP A 109 17.28 20.94 9.72
N GLN A 110 17.38 21.25 11.02
CA GLN A 110 16.93 20.34 12.06
C GLN A 110 15.41 20.13 12.01
N ILE A 111 14.64 21.20 11.79
CA ILE A 111 13.18 21.15 11.62
C ILE A 111 12.82 20.32 10.39
N LEU A 112 13.46 20.57 9.25
CA LEU A 112 13.23 19.83 8.00
C LEU A 112 13.55 18.34 8.16
N SER A 113 14.67 18.01 8.80
CA SER A 113 15.06 16.63 9.12
C SER A 113 14.03 15.95 10.03
N THR A 114 13.54 16.67 11.05
CA THR A 114 12.51 16.15 11.98
C THR A 114 11.17 15.96 11.27
N SER A 115 10.82 16.89 10.37
CA SER A 115 9.62 16.82 9.54
C SER A 115 9.66 15.60 8.60
N THR A 116 10.82 15.32 8.00
CA THR A 116 11.01 14.09 7.22
C THR A 116 10.80 12.83 8.06
N GLN A 117 11.22 12.81 9.33
CA GLN A 117 10.99 11.66 10.22
C GLN A 117 9.51 11.47 10.56
N VAL A 118 8.79 12.57 10.85
CA VAL A 118 7.34 12.54 11.09
C VAL A 118 6.60 11.96 9.89
N VAL A 119 6.93 12.43 8.68
CA VAL A 119 6.33 11.96 7.43
C VAL A 119 6.63 10.51 7.16
N GLN A 120 7.88 10.09 7.35
CA GLN A 120 8.28 8.70 7.18
C GLN A 120 7.46 7.76 8.08
N ALA A 121 7.18 8.18 9.32
CA ALA A 121 6.39 7.39 10.24
C ALA A 121 4.90 7.32 9.84
N ILE A 122 4.31 8.41 9.36
CA ILE A 122 2.94 8.42 8.78
C ILE A 122 2.90 7.52 7.55
N ALA A 123 3.87 7.64 6.64
CA ALA A 123 4.00 6.82 5.44
C ALA A 123 4.14 5.33 5.77
N ASP A 124 4.97 4.99 6.76
CA ASP A 124 5.16 3.61 7.23
C ASP A 124 3.91 3.03 7.89
N ARG A 125 3.10 3.85 8.58
CA ARG A 125 1.82 3.42 9.14
C ARG A 125 0.79 3.15 8.05
N MET A 126 0.73 4.01 7.02
CA MET A 126 -0.11 3.82 5.83
C MET A 126 0.30 2.55 5.07
N GLU A 127 1.60 2.38 4.81
CA GLU A 127 2.15 1.21 4.13
C GLU A 127 1.86 -0.09 4.87
N ARG A 128 1.97 -0.09 6.20
CA ARG A 128 1.57 -1.24 7.03
C ARG A 128 0.08 -1.56 6.86
N LEU A 129 -0.77 -0.54 6.81
CA LEU A 129 -2.20 -0.74 6.60
C LEU A 129 -2.48 -1.26 5.19
N ARG A 130 -1.76 -0.80 4.15
CA ARG A 130 -1.83 -1.38 2.79
C ARG A 130 -1.49 -2.87 2.83
N GLY A 131 -0.43 -3.26 3.53
CA GLY A 131 -0.05 -4.67 3.71
C GLY A 131 -1.14 -5.50 4.38
N ILE A 132 -1.76 -4.98 5.45
CA ILE A 132 -2.90 -5.64 6.12
C ILE A 132 -4.06 -5.80 5.14
N VAL A 133 -4.47 -4.72 4.47
CA VAL A 133 -5.62 -4.70 3.55
C VAL A 133 -5.44 -5.66 2.38
N LEU A 134 -4.28 -5.64 1.71
CA LEU A 134 -3.99 -6.57 0.61
C LEU A 134 -3.98 -8.02 1.07
N ARG A 135 -3.55 -8.29 2.30
CA ARG A 135 -3.48 -9.65 2.85
C ARG A 135 -4.82 -10.18 3.33
N THR A 136 -5.67 -9.34 3.93
CA THR A 136 -6.89 -9.79 4.63
C THR A 136 -8.17 -9.42 3.90
N GLY A 137 -8.14 -8.44 2.99
CA GLY A 137 -9.34 -7.81 2.45
C GLY A 137 -10.07 -6.94 3.48
N VAL A 138 -9.43 -6.60 4.61
CA VAL A 138 -10.03 -5.87 5.74
C VAL A 138 -9.06 -4.81 6.24
N ALA A 139 -9.51 -3.57 6.38
CA ALA A 139 -8.76 -2.51 7.04
C ALA A 139 -8.92 -2.62 8.56
N THR A 140 -8.02 -3.38 9.20
CA THR A 140 -8.00 -3.54 10.66
C THR A 140 -7.10 -2.47 11.30
N ILE A 141 -7.69 -1.64 12.16
CA ILE A 141 -7.00 -0.59 12.92
C ILE A 141 -7.26 -0.84 14.41
N PRO A 142 -6.38 -1.59 15.09
CA PRO A 142 -6.57 -1.97 16.50
C PRO A 142 -6.71 -0.78 17.43
N GLU A 143 -6.02 0.32 17.15
CA GLU A 143 -6.01 1.55 17.96
C GLU A 143 -7.40 2.23 18.01
N LEU A 144 -8.23 1.97 17.01
CA LEU A 144 -9.61 2.48 16.91
C LEU A 144 -10.66 1.39 17.11
N ALA A 145 -10.24 0.14 17.36
CA ALA A 145 -11.09 -1.05 17.40
C ALA A 145 -11.98 -1.21 16.14
N THR A 146 -11.49 -0.76 14.97
CA THR A 146 -12.22 -0.79 13.71
C THR A 146 -11.68 -1.89 12.79
N ALA A 147 -12.58 -2.54 12.05
CA ALA A 147 -12.25 -3.55 11.06
C ALA A 147 -13.22 -3.47 9.88
N ASP A 148 -12.88 -2.62 8.91
CA ASP A 148 -13.73 -2.41 7.73
C ASP A 148 -13.42 -3.48 6.67
N SER A 149 -14.38 -4.38 6.44
CA SER A 149 -14.26 -5.43 5.43
C SER A 149 -14.65 -4.94 4.05
N PHE A 150 -13.81 -5.23 3.05
CA PHE A 150 -14.06 -4.92 1.66
C PHE A 150 -14.74 -6.08 0.89
N GLY A 151 -15.08 -7.16 1.59
CA GLY A 151 -15.88 -8.24 1.02
C GLY A 151 -15.14 -9.19 0.08
N ARG A 152 -13.83 -9.39 0.26
CA ARG A 152 -13.05 -10.37 -0.51
C ARG A 152 -13.61 -11.77 -0.34
N SER A 153 -13.74 -12.51 -1.44
CA SER A 153 -14.18 -13.89 -1.46
C SER A 153 -13.24 -14.80 -0.65
N ALA A 154 -13.82 -15.81 0.00
CA ALA A 154 -13.06 -16.84 0.69
C ALA A 154 -12.14 -17.64 -0.27
N SER A 155 -12.53 -17.77 -1.55
CA SER A 155 -11.69 -18.41 -2.58
C SER A 155 -10.41 -17.61 -2.90
N HIS A 156 -10.33 -16.34 -2.47
CA HIS A 156 -9.16 -15.48 -2.63
C HIS A 156 -8.34 -15.37 -1.34
N THR A 157 -8.67 -16.15 -0.31
CA THR A 157 -7.91 -16.27 0.94
C THR A 157 -7.64 -17.74 1.23
N VAL A 158 -6.58 -18.28 0.65
CA VAL A 158 -6.29 -19.71 0.64
C VAL A 158 -5.09 -20.08 1.50
N THR A 159 -5.01 -21.35 1.85
CA THR A 159 -3.84 -21.97 2.46
C THR A 159 -3.48 -23.19 1.61
N ALA A 160 -2.20 -23.36 1.29
CA ALA A 160 -1.73 -24.54 0.56
C ALA A 160 -2.13 -25.81 1.31
N ALA A 161 -2.69 -26.78 0.59
CA ALA A 161 -3.15 -28.04 1.19
C ALA A 161 -2.01 -28.78 1.90
N ALA A 162 -0.80 -28.71 1.33
CA ALA A 162 0.44 -29.04 1.99
C ALA A 162 1.36 -27.81 1.98
N LEU A 163 1.82 -27.37 3.15
CA LEU A 163 2.75 -26.26 3.24
C LEU A 163 4.05 -26.60 2.50
N TRP A 164 4.61 -25.64 1.77
CA TRP A 164 5.80 -25.86 0.94
C TRP A 164 7.02 -26.27 1.78
N SER A 165 7.06 -25.89 3.06
CA SER A 165 8.11 -26.35 3.98
C SER A 165 8.04 -27.83 4.38
N SER A 166 6.95 -28.55 4.05
CA SER A 166 6.74 -29.94 4.50
C SER A 166 7.55 -30.97 3.71
N ALA A 167 7.70 -30.81 2.40
CA ALA A 167 8.53 -31.67 1.55
C ALA A 167 8.90 -30.96 0.23
N THR A 168 10.00 -31.38 -0.41
CA THR A 168 10.40 -30.86 -1.74
C THR A 168 9.49 -31.34 -2.87
N SER A 169 8.78 -32.46 -2.66
CA SER A 169 7.87 -33.08 -3.61
C SER A 169 6.48 -32.44 -3.67
N VAL A 170 6.12 -31.57 -2.72
CA VAL A 170 4.89 -30.77 -2.82
C VAL A 170 5.03 -29.86 -4.04
N SER A 171 4.08 -29.92 -4.97
CA SER A 171 4.14 -29.11 -6.19
C SER A 171 3.82 -27.65 -5.86
N ARG A 172 4.76 -26.75 -6.16
CA ARG A 172 4.55 -25.30 -6.01
C ARG A 172 3.89 -24.74 -7.27
N LEU A 173 4.24 -25.30 -8.43
CA LEU A 173 3.66 -24.87 -9.69
C LEU A 173 2.17 -25.17 -9.78
N ALA A 174 1.73 -26.35 -9.34
CA ALA A 174 0.31 -26.69 -9.33
C ALA A 174 -0.50 -25.76 -8.41
N ASP A 175 0.06 -25.43 -7.23
CA ASP A 175 -0.55 -24.46 -6.31
C ASP A 175 -0.68 -23.07 -6.97
N LEU A 176 0.40 -22.56 -7.57
CA LEU A 176 0.40 -21.26 -8.24
C LEU A 176 -0.56 -21.21 -9.44
N GLN A 177 -0.62 -22.28 -10.24
CA GLN A 177 -1.57 -22.42 -11.36
C GLN A 177 -3.01 -22.41 -10.85
N ALA A 178 -3.34 -23.23 -9.85
CA ALA A 178 -4.69 -23.28 -9.31
C ALA A 178 -5.16 -21.92 -8.74
N TRP A 179 -4.27 -21.19 -8.08
CA TRP A 179 -4.59 -19.86 -7.55
C TRP A 179 -4.67 -18.79 -8.65
N SER A 180 -3.83 -18.88 -9.69
CA SER A 180 -3.91 -18.01 -10.87
C SER A 180 -5.22 -18.24 -11.63
N ASP A 181 -5.60 -19.50 -11.84
CA ASP A 181 -6.86 -19.87 -12.50
C ASP A 181 -8.07 -19.39 -11.69
N THR A 182 -8.02 -19.50 -10.36
CA THR A 182 -9.07 -18.97 -9.48
C THR A 182 -9.17 -17.45 -9.58
N TYR A 183 -8.03 -16.76 -9.62
CA TYR A 183 -7.97 -15.31 -9.78
C TYR A 183 -8.59 -14.88 -11.12
N GLU A 184 -8.19 -15.54 -12.22
CA GLU A 184 -8.67 -15.23 -13.56
C GLU A 184 -10.15 -15.57 -13.74
N ALA A 185 -10.62 -16.70 -13.18
CA ALA A 185 -12.02 -17.09 -13.23
C ALA A 185 -12.94 -16.08 -12.52
N THR A 186 -12.48 -15.48 -11.41
CA THR A 186 -13.26 -14.48 -10.68
C THR A 186 -13.20 -13.09 -11.33
N ASN A 187 -12.03 -12.68 -11.82
CA ASN A 187 -11.80 -11.30 -12.27
C ASN A 187 -11.86 -11.10 -13.80
N GLY A 188 -11.82 -12.17 -14.58
CA GLY A 188 -11.74 -12.13 -16.05
C GLY A 188 -10.38 -11.70 -16.61
N VAL A 189 -9.39 -11.46 -15.74
CA VAL A 189 -8.02 -11.09 -16.09
C VAL A 189 -7.03 -11.88 -15.23
N PRO A 190 -5.90 -12.33 -15.78
CA PRO A 190 -4.88 -13.01 -15.00
C PRO A 190 -4.18 -12.05 -14.03
N PRO A 191 -3.58 -12.57 -12.94
CA PRO A 191 -2.76 -11.75 -12.05
C PRO A 191 -1.51 -11.21 -12.77
N GLY A 192 -1.07 -10.02 -12.41
CA GLY A 192 0.10 -9.36 -13.01
C GLY A 192 1.41 -9.64 -12.29
N VAL A 193 1.38 -9.99 -11.00
CA VAL A 193 2.58 -10.24 -10.20
C VAL A 193 2.33 -11.19 -9.03
N ILE A 194 3.33 -12.01 -8.72
CA ILE A 194 3.39 -12.85 -7.51
C ILE A 194 4.31 -12.15 -6.50
N LEU A 195 3.72 -11.52 -5.49
CA LEU A 195 4.47 -10.84 -4.44
C LEU A 195 4.82 -11.83 -3.32
N VAL A 196 6.11 -12.03 -3.05
CA VAL A 196 6.62 -13.00 -2.07
C VAL A 196 7.65 -12.39 -1.13
N SER A 197 7.81 -12.99 0.04
CA SER A 197 8.97 -12.74 0.90
C SER A 197 10.22 -13.48 0.39
N ARG A 198 11.41 -13.04 0.81
CA ARG A 198 12.67 -13.80 0.57
C ARG A 198 12.64 -15.21 1.15
N ARG A 199 11.86 -15.46 2.20
CA ARG A 199 11.74 -16.80 2.79
C ARG A 199 10.90 -17.70 1.91
N VAL A 200 9.73 -17.21 1.47
CA VAL A 200 8.86 -17.95 0.55
C VAL A 200 9.59 -18.27 -0.76
N LEU A 201 10.27 -17.30 -1.37
CA LEU A 201 11.03 -17.54 -2.60
C LEU A 201 12.11 -18.63 -2.42
N ARG A 202 12.83 -18.64 -1.29
CA ARG A 202 13.85 -19.67 -1.02
C ARG A 202 13.24 -21.05 -0.87
N VAL A 203 12.10 -21.18 -0.19
CA VAL A 203 11.41 -22.47 -0.02
C VAL A 203 10.76 -22.93 -1.33
N MET A 204 10.30 -22.00 -2.16
CA MET A 204 9.81 -22.26 -3.51
C MET A 204 10.91 -22.87 -4.37
N ALA A 205 12.08 -22.22 -4.44
CA ALA A 205 13.23 -22.66 -5.24
C ALA A 205 13.82 -24.03 -4.83
N GLN A 206 13.49 -24.52 -3.63
CA GLN A 206 13.89 -25.85 -3.15
C GLN A 206 12.99 -27.00 -3.64
N GLY A 207 11.84 -26.69 -4.26
CA GLY A 207 10.94 -27.69 -4.82
C GLY A 207 11.62 -28.52 -5.91
N ASP A 208 11.23 -29.80 -6.02
CA ASP A 208 11.81 -30.72 -7.00
C ASP A 208 11.62 -30.25 -8.45
N GLU A 209 10.52 -29.51 -8.71
CA GLU A 209 10.15 -28.92 -10.00
C GLU A 209 11.13 -27.85 -10.50
N PHE A 210 11.86 -27.19 -9.59
CA PHE A 210 12.79 -26.13 -9.95
C PHE A 210 14.24 -26.62 -10.09
N LYS A 211 14.53 -27.87 -9.70
CA LYS A 211 15.89 -28.42 -9.76
C LYS A 211 16.36 -28.48 -11.22
N THR A 212 17.51 -27.88 -11.49
CA THR A 212 18.14 -28.00 -12.80
C THR A 212 18.91 -29.32 -12.88
N SER A 213 18.53 -30.17 -13.83
CA SER A 213 19.25 -31.41 -14.14
C SER A 213 20.56 -31.09 -14.86
N LEU A 214 21.66 -31.68 -14.40
CA LEU A 214 22.99 -31.55 -14.98
C LEU A 214 23.28 -32.73 -15.91
N VAL A 215 24.13 -32.48 -16.92
CA VAL A 215 24.65 -33.54 -17.79
C VAL A 215 25.38 -34.57 -16.92
N GLY A 216 24.91 -35.82 -16.92
CA GLY A 216 25.43 -36.89 -16.06
C GLY A 216 24.54 -37.31 -14.88
N GLY A 217 23.32 -36.76 -14.76
CA GLY A 217 22.31 -37.23 -13.81
C GLY A 217 22.39 -36.62 -12.40
N GLY A 218 23.28 -35.63 -12.19
CA GLY A 218 23.27 -34.80 -11.00
C GLY A 218 22.21 -33.69 -11.09
N SER A 219 21.86 -33.07 -9.96
CA SER A 219 20.98 -31.89 -9.93
C SER A 219 21.62 -30.77 -9.12
N ARG A 220 21.44 -29.51 -9.55
CA ARG A 220 21.77 -28.34 -8.72
C ARG A 220 20.50 -27.61 -8.27
N PRO A 221 20.54 -26.86 -7.14
CA PRO A 221 19.49 -25.92 -6.80
C PRO A 221 19.27 -24.90 -7.92
N ALA A 222 18.01 -24.50 -8.10
CA ALA A 222 17.61 -23.46 -9.04
C ALA A 222 18.21 -22.10 -8.65
N THR A 223 18.64 -21.32 -9.64
CA THR A 223 18.85 -19.88 -9.44
C THR A 223 17.50 -19.16 -9.48
N ILE A 224 17.46 -17.89 -9.04
CA ILE A 224 16.23 -17.08 -9.14
C ILE A 224 15.80 -16.90 -10.61
N GLU A 225 16.77 -16.81 -11.52
CA GLU A 225 16.51 -16.72 -12.95
C GLU A 225 15.90 -18.02 -13.50
N ASP A 226 16.42 -19.18 -13.07
CA ASP A 226 15.83 -20.49 -13.42
C ASP A 226 14.38 -20.59 -12.92
N VAL A 227 14.10 -20.16 -11.69
CA VAL A 227 12.74 -20.15 -11.12
C VAL A 227 11.81 -19.24 -11.93
N ASN A 228 12.23 -18.01 -12.21
CA ASN A 228 11.44 -17.08 -13.00
C ASN A 228 11.18 -17.59 -14.43
N ALA A 229 12.17 -18.24 -15.06
CA ALA A 229 12.01 -18.83 -16.38
C ALA A 229 10.99 -19.98 -16.37
N ILE A 230 11.02 -20.83 -15.35
CA ILE A 230 10.05 -21.94 -15.19
C ILE A 230 8.64 -21.38 -14.95
N VAL A 231 8.50 -20.39 -14.09
CA VAL A 231 7.22 -19.74 -13.77
C VAL A 231 6.64 -19.06 -15.00
N ALA A 232 7.45 -18.28 -15.73
CA ALA A 232 7.02 -17.66 -16.99
C ALA A 232 6.67 -18.71 -18.06
N GLY A 233 7.45 -19.79 -18.16
CA GLY A 233 7.16 -20.91 -19.07
C GLY A 233 5.86 -21.66 -18.74
N ALA A 234 5.41 -21.60 -17.48
CA ALA A 234 4.12 -22.13 -17.04
C ALA A 234 2.94 -21.15 -17.26
N GLY A 235 3.19 -19.99 -17.88
CA GLY A 235 2.17 -18.95 -18.13
C GLY A 235 1.82 -18.12 -16.88
N LEU A 236 2.61 -18.21 -15.81
CA LEU A 236 2.37 -17.51 -14.56
C LEU A 236 3.04 -16.12 -14.55
N PRO A 237 2.51 -15.15 -13.79
CA PRO A 237 3.11 -13.83 -13.69
C PRO A 237 4.49 -13.82 -13.03
N PRO A 238 5.30 -12.77 -13.26
CA PRO A 238 6.61 -12.63 -12.66
C PRO A 238 6.56 -12.60 -11.12
N ILE A 239 7.59 -13.14 -10.49
CA ILE A 239 7.75 -13.11 -9.04
C ILE A 239 8.51 -11.85 -8.63
N GLU A 240 7.96 -11.14 -7.66
CA GLU A 240 8.63 -10.00 -7.03
C GLU A 240 8.83 -10.20 -5.54
N VAL A 241 10.05 -9.89 -5.09
CA VAL A 241 10.43 -9.99 -3.68
C VAL A 241 10.13 -8.70 -2.96
N TYR A 242 9.25 -8.78 -1.96
CA TYR A 242 8.96 -7.67 -1.05
C TYR A 242 9.45 -7.98 0.36
N THR A 243 10.33 -7.15 0.90
CA THR A 243 10.91 -7.31 2.25
C THR A 243 10.96 -6.01 3.05
N ARG A 244 10.06 -5.06 2.76
CA ARG A 244 10.01 -3.80 3.50
C ARG A 244 9.67 -4.06 4.97
N ARG A 245 10.36 -3.33 5.85
CA ARG A 245 10.18 -3.35 7.30
C ARG A 245 10.01 -1.93 7.78
N THR A 246 9.19 -1.76 8.80
CA THR A 246 9.11 -0.53 9.60
C THR A 246 9.55 -0.84 11.02
N ALA A 247 9.55 0.15 11.91
CA ALA A 247 9.89 -0.04 13.32
C ALA A 247 9.04 -1.14 14.00
N ALA A 248 7.79 -1.35 13.56
CA ALA A 248 6.89 -2.39 14.06
C ALA A 248 7.05 -3.76 13.36
N GLY A 249 8.11 -3.98 12.59
CA GLY A 249 8.41 -5.26 11.92
C GLY A 249 8.15 -5.29 10.42
N LEU A 250 8.05 -6.48 9.84
CA LEU A 250 7.74 -6.66 8.42
C LEU A 250 6.35 -6.11 8.07
N VAL A 251 6.23 -5.47 6.90
CA VAL A 251 4.94 -4.99 6.40
C VAL A 251 4.08 -6.16 5.91
N LEU A 252 4.68 -7.09 5.17
CA LEU A 252 4.08 -8.38 4.80
C LEU A 252 4.77 -9.51 5.57
N PRO A 253 4.02 -10.46 6.14
CA PRO A 253 4.62 -11.59 6.85
C PRO A 253 5.42 -12.49 5.89
N ASP A 254 6.30 -13.31 6.43
CA ASP A 254 7.26 -14.09 5.65
C ASP A 254 6.79 -15.51 5.30
N ASN A 255 5.51 -15.82 5.50
CA ASN A 255 4.93 -17.16 5.34
C ASN A 255 3.85 -17.28 4.25
N GLU A 256 3.57 -16.21 3.52
CA GLU A 256 2.51 -16.15 2.52
C GLU A 256 2.98 -15.44 1.25
N LEU A 257 2.17 -15.56 0.20
CA LEU A 257 2.31 -14.83 -1.06
C LEU A 257 1.00 -14.15 -1.44
N LEU A 258 1.11 -13.12 -2.27
CA LEU A 258 -0.02 -12.40 -2.84
C LEU A 258 0.02 -12.48 -4.36
N LEU A 259 -1.12 -12.74 -4.99
CA LEU A 259 -1.35 -12.48 -6.40
C LEU A 259 -2.06 -11.13 -6.52
N LEU A 260 -1.43 -10.20 -7.25
CA LEU A 260 -1.86 -8.83 -7.38
C LEU A 260 -1.94 -8.46 -8.87
N PRO A 261 -2.70 -7.41 -9.24
CA PRO A 261 -2.72 -6.91 -10.62
C PRO A 261 -1.36 -6.32 -10.99
N GLU A 262 -1.22 -5.91 -12.24
CA GLU A 262 -0.05 -5.17 -12.68
C GLU A 262 0.15 -3.91 -11.83
N PRO A 263 1.38 -3.64 -11.34
CA PRO A 263 1.64 -2.42 -10.58
C PRO A 263 1.53 -1.19 -11.49
N VAL A 264 0.97 -0.12 -10.94
CA VAL A 264 0.83 1.18 -11.61
C VAL A 264 1.69 2.24 -10.92
N ASP A 265 1.71 3.45 -11.48
CA ASP A 265 2.34 4.58 -10.79
C ASP A 265 1.61 4.84 -9.44
N PRO A 266 2.33 5.09 -8.33
CA PRO A 266 1.71 5.41 -7.04
C PRO A 266 0.73 6.59 -7.06
N ASP A 267 0.76 7.46 -8.06
CA ASP A 267 -0.19 8.57 -8.20
C ASP A 267 -1.27 8.31 -9.28
N ASP A 268 -1.21 7.17 -9.98
CA ASP A 268 -2.21 6.74 -10.97
C ASP A 268 -3.26 5.80 -10.36
N TRP A 269 -4.17 6.36 -9.57
CA TRP A 269 -5.27 5.60 -8.96
C TRP A 269 -6.28 5.02 -9.96
N GLN A 270 -6.29 5.51 -11.21
CA GLN A 270 -7.21 5.02 -12.25
C GLN A 270 -6.63 3.86 -13.04
N GLY A 271 -5.30 3.69 -13.03
CA GLY A 271 -4.60 2.59 -13.69
C GLY A 271 -4.92 1.22 -13.10
N THR A 272 -5.49 1.14 -11.90
CA THR A 272 -5.88 -0.12 -11.25
C THR A 272 -7.34 -0.13 -10.83
N GLN A 273 -7.97 -1.30 -10.95
CA GLN A 273 -9.33 -1.56 -10.47
C GLN A 273 -9.36 -2.12 -9.04
N LEU A 274 -8.19 -2.43 -8.46
CA LEU A 274 -8.08 -3.01 -7.12
C LEU A 274 -8.60 -2.04 -6.04
N GLY A 275 -8.19 -0.78 -6.12
CA GLY A 275 -8.51 0.23 -5.12
C GLY A 275 -7.47 1.34 -5.07
N ALA A 276 -7.53 2.13 -4.01
CA ALA A 276 -6.66 3.28 -3.82
C ALA A 276 -6.42 3.56 -2.32
N SER A 277 -5.34 4.26 -2.01
CA SER A 277 -5.07 4.87 -0.71
C SER A 277 -5.64 6.27 -0.69
N PHE A 278 -6.73 6.45 0.04
CA PHE A 278 -7.40 7.75 0.13
C PHE A 278 -6.72 8.63 1.16
N TRP A 279 -6.43 9.87 0.77
CA TRP A 279 -5.94 10.92 1.65
C TRP A 279 -6.97 12.05 1.70
N GLY A 280 -7.54 12.23 2.87
CA GLY A 280 -8.59 13.21 3.15
C GLY A 280 -8.05 14.58 3.52
N GLN A 281 -8.97 15.48 3.79
CA GLN A 281 -8.71 16.82 4.28
C GLN A 281 -8.62 16.83 5.80
N THR A 282 -7.57 17.45 6.35
CA THR A 282 -7.42 17.64 7.79
C THR A 282 -7.99 18.97 8.23
N LEU A 283 -8.45 19.08 9.48
CA LEU A 283 -8.88 20.37 10.03
C LEU A 283 -7.71 21.36 10.12
N SER A 284 -6.49 20.87 10.37
CA SER A 284 -5.29 21.69 10.38
C SER A 284 -5.05 22.39 9.04
N SER A 285 -5.29 21.70 7.92
CA SER A 285 -5.09 22.26 6.59
C SER A 285 -6.03 23.44 6.27
N THR A 286 -7.20 23.52 6.92
CA THR A 286 -8.20 24.57 6.65
C THR A 286 -8.03 25.81 7.54
N ALA A 287 -7.07 25.81 8.46
CA ALA A 287 -6.87 26.93 9.35
C ALA A 287 -6.20 28.09 8.58
N ASP A 288 -6.75 29.31 8.72
CA ASP A 288 -6.22 30.50 8.04
C ASP A 288 -4.70 30.70 8.29
N ASP A 289 -4.25 30.40 9.51
CA ASP A 289 -2.84 30.51 9.93
C ASP A 289 -1.89 29.56 9.18
N TRP A 290 -2.40 28.51 8.52
CA TRP A 290 -1.61 27.57 7.73
C TRP A 290 -1.40 28.04 6.29
N ALA A 291 -2.23 28.98 5.81
CA ALA A 291 -2.15 29.58 4.48
C ALA A 291 -2.05 28.57 3.32
N ILE A 292 -2.70 27.39 3.45
CA ILE A 292 -2.77 26.37 2.38
C ILE A 292 -3.99 26.64 1.50
N GLU A 293 -3.80 26.68 0.19
CA GLU A 293 -4.88 26.87 -0.79
C GLU A 293 -5.89 25.73 -0.74
N ASP A 294 -7.19 26.03 -0.92
CA ASP A 294 -8.29 25.04 -0.81
C ASP A 294 -8.08 23.77 -1.65
N ALA A 295 -7.51 23.91 -2.85
CA ALA A 295 -7.22 22.76 -3.72
C ALA A 295 -6.09 21.86 -3.20
N GLU A 296 -5.21 22.40 -2.36
CA GLU A 296 -4.04 21.73 -1.80
C GLU A 296 -4.25 21.30 -0.34
N GLN A 297 -5.40 21.58 0.27
CA GLN A 297 -5.68 21.21 1.66
C GLN A 297 -5.67 19.70 1.93
N PRO A 298 -6.18 18.81 1.06
CA PRO A 298 -6.20 17.39 1.36
C PRO A 298 -4.84 16.70 1.15
N GLY A 299 -4.53 15.71 1.98
CA GLY A 299 -3.22 15.07 2.06
C GLY A 299 -2.57 15.16 3.44
N ILE A 300 -1.27 14.83 3.47
CA ILE A 300 -0.43 15.09 4.64
C ILE A 300 -0.10 16.58 4.72
N VAL A 301 -0.14 17.13 5.92
CA VAL A 301 0.26 18.50 6.24
C VAL A 301 1.17 18.51 7.46
N ALA A 302 2.06 19.51 7.56
CA ALA A 302 2.96 19.64 8.68
C ALA A 302 3.08 21.08 9.17
N GLY A 303 3.21 21.25 10.48
CA GLY A 303 3.38 22.54 11.13
C GLY A 303 4.35 22.44 12.30
N VAL A 304 5.06 23.54 12.57
CA VAL A 304 5.96 23.65 13.72
C VAL A 304 5.29 24.48 14.80
N TYR A 305 5.29 23.97 16.02
CA TYR A 305 4.73 24.67 17.17
C TYR A 305 5.83 24.93 18.19
N ARG A 306 5.77 26.08 18.85
CA ARG A 306 6.71 26.41 19.91
C ARG A 306 5.99 26.76 21.19
N ASN A 307 6.51 26.27 22.31
CA ASN A 307 5.98 26.62 23.61
C ASN A 307 6.40 28.04 24.01
N GLU A 308 5.45 28.81 24.54
CA GLU A 308 5.66 30.19 25.00
C GLU A 308 6.27 30.25 26.41
N LYS A 309 6.28 29.12 27.11
CA LYS A 309 6.80 28.99 28.48
C LYS A 309 7.98 28.01 28.50
N PRO A 310 8.97 28.19 29.40
CA PRO A 310 10.05 27.24 29.59
C PRO A 310 9.50 25.82 29.79
N PRO A 311 10.04 24.81 29.09
CA PRO A 311 11.32 24.80 28.35
C PRO A 311 11.31 25.34 26.89
N MET A 312 10.27 26.04 26.42
CA MET A 312 10.19 26.65 25.07
C MET A 312 10.49 25.69 23.90
N ILE A 313 10.20 24.40 24.11
CA ILE A 313 10.43 23.32 23.14
C ILE A 313 9.68 23.62 21.85
N ALA A 314 10.34 23.32 20.72
CA ALA A 314 9.73 23.33 19.41
C ALA A 314 9.32 21.89 19.07
N GLU A 315 8.16 21.72 18.48
CA GLU A 315 7.56 20.44 18.12
C GLU A 315 7.16 20.48 16.66
N VAL A 316 7.52 19.43 15.92
CA VAL A 316 7.04 19.24 14.56
C VAL A 316 5.84 18.31 14.60
N ASN A 317 4.72 18.80 14.10
CA ASN A 317 3.44 18.10 14.05
C ASN A 317 3.14 17.74 12.60
N GLY A 318 2.98 16.45 12.33
CA GLY A 318 2.42 15.96 11.08
C GLY A 318 1.00 15.50 11.31
N ASP A 319 0.10 15.91 10.43
CA ASP A 319 -1.31 15.53 10.47
C ASP A 319 -1.75 15.05 9.09
N ALA A 320 -2.54 13.98 9.08
CA ALA A 320 -3.09 13.40 7.88
C ALA A 320 -4.39 12.65 8.23
N VAL A 321 -5.27 12.51 7.26
CA VAL A 321 -6.45 11.65 7.35
C VAL A 321 -6.39 10.70 6.16
N GLY A 322 -6.52 9.39 6.38
CA GLY A 322 -6.45 8.48 5.24
C GLY A 322 -6.51 7.00 5.53
N MET A 323 -6.85 6.22 4.49
CA MET A 323 -6.93 4.77 4.56
C MET A 323 -6.83 4.12 3.17
N PRO A 324 -6.17 2.95 3.03
CA PRO A 324 -6.31 2.12 1.85
C PRO A 324 -7.68 1.45 1.80
N VAL A 325 -8.29 1.49 0.62
CA VAL A 325 -9.61 0.92 0.35
C VAL A 325 -9.53 0.05 -0.89
N LEU A 326 -10.07 -1.17 -0.78
CA LEU A 326 -10.25 -2.06 -1.92
C LEU A 326 -11.62 -1.81 -2.54
N ALA A 327 -11.64 -1.25 -3.75
CA ALA A 327 -12.86 -1.11 -4.53
C ALA A 327 -13.32 -2.47 -5.06
N ASN A 328 -12.34 -3.29 -5.49
CA ASN A 328 -12.55 -4.68 -5.85
C ASN A 328 -11.54 -5.56 -5.12
N ALA A 329 -11.96 -6.12 -4.00
CA ALA A 329 -11.09 -6.90 -3.14
C ALA A 329 -10.61 -8.24 -3.76
N ASP A 330 -11.37 -8.78 -4.73
CA ASP A 330 -11.04 -10.04 -5.41
C ASP A 330 -9.91 -9.89 -6.43
N LEU A 331 -9.51 -8.67 -6.81
CA LEU A 331 -8.25 -8.43 -7.54
C LEU A 331 -7.00 -8.61 -6.65
N SER A 332 -7.17 -9.01 -5.40
CA SER A 332 -6.10 -9.55 -4.57
C SER A 332 -6.41 -10.99 -4.19
N LEU A 333 -5.41 -11.87 -4.26
CA LEU A 333 -5.50 -13.21 -3.69
C LEU A 333 -4.32 -13.44 -2.76
N LYS A 334 -4.60 -14.01 -1.59
CA LYS A 334 -3.59 -14.33 -0.57
C LYS A 334 -3.51 -15.83 -0.38
N ALA A 335 -2.29 -16.38 -0.44
CA ALA A 335 -2.03 -17.80 -0.19
C ALA A 335 -1.00 -18.00 0.93
N THR A 336 -1.40 -18.65 2.02
CA THR A 336 -0.46 -19.10 3.06
C THR A 336 0.27 -20.35 2.59
N VAL A 337 1.60 -20.33 2.58
CA VAL A 337 2.43 -21.42 2.03
C VAL A 337 3.43 -21.99 3.03
N LEU A 338 3.71 -21.28 4.12
CA LEU A 338 4.57 -21.73 5.21
C LEU A 338 3.83 -21.61 6.56
N ALA A 339 4.36 -22.30 7.58
CA ALA A 339 3.93 -22.13 8.96
C ALA A 339 4.42 -20.78 9.52
#